data_AF-A0A4Y2ISU5-F1
#
_entry.id   AF-A0A4Y2ISU5-F1
#
_cell.length_a   1.000
_cell.length_b   1.000
_cell.length_c   1.000
_cell.angle_alpha   90.00
_cell.angle_beta   90.00
_cell.angle_gamma   90.00
#
_symmetry.space_group_name_H-M   'P 1'
#
loop_
_entity.id
_entity.type
_entity.pdbx_description
1 polymer ?
#
loop_
_entity_poly.entity_id
_entity_poly.type
_entity_poly.pdbx_seq_one_letter_code
_entity_poly.pdbx_strand_id
1 'polypeptide(L)'
;MLQGGARQSAVARELNVHRSVIHRLWNHYQRDQNSSRRRGSGRRRITTTADDSYLLQCARHRRTLTARQLASQLSVAAGRPISRQTVSRRLHEGGLFARRPVVVWRVNPRHIRRLLDHQTRIP
;
A
#
# COMPACT_ATOMS: atom_id res chain seq x y z
N MET A 1 42.04 -1.61 -2.58
CA MET A 1 42.66 -0.94 -1.41
C MET A 1 42.74 -1.85 -0.19
N LEU A 2 41.63 -2.24 0.46
CA LEU A 2 41.68 -3.11 1.65
C LEU A 2 42.11 -4.55 1.37
N GLN A 3 41.67 -5.15 0.25
CA GLN A 3 42.13 -6.48 -0.19
C GLN A 3 43.62 -6.49 -0.61
N GLY A 4 44.19 -5.33 -0.92
CA GLY A 4 45.62 -5.18 -1.23
C GLY A 4 46.50 -4.95 0.00
N GLY A 5 46.01 -5.26 1.20
CA GLY A 5 46.78 -5.15 2.46
C GLY A 5 46.87 -3.73 3.05
N ALA A 6 46.20 -2.72 2.47
CA ALA A 6 46.24 -1.36 3.00
C ALA A 6 45.56 -1.27 4.37
N ARG A 7 46.18 -0.53 5.31
CA ARG A 7 45.60 -0.28 6.64
C ARG A 7 44.32 0.52 6.53
N GLN A 8 43.26 0.13 7.26
CA GLN A 8 41.96 0.84 7.27
C GLN A 8 42.08 2.35 7.58
N SER A 9 43.05 2.76 8.40
CA SER A 9 43.30 4.17 8.72
C SER A 9 43.90 4.96 7.55
N ALA A 10 44.70 4.33 6.69
CA ALA A 10 45.23 4.97 5.50
C ALA A 10 44.10 5.24 4.49
N VAL A 11 43.26 4.22 4.26
CA VAL A 11 42.07 4.32 3.40
C VAL A 11 41.08 5.36 3.94
N ALA A 12 40.91 5.44 5.26
CA ALA A 12 40.04 6.45 5.88
C ALA A 12 40.53 7.89 5.64
N ARG A 13 41.85 8.13 5.73
CA ARG A 13 42.44 9.46 5.46
C ARG A 13 42.34 9.83 3.98
N GLU A 14 42.62 8.89 3.09
CA GLU A 14 42.54 9.11 1.63
C GLU A 14 41.10 9.43 1.19
N LEU A 15 40.11 8.75 1.77
CA LEU A 15 38.70 8.97 1.48
C LEU A 15 38.06 10.08 2.33
N ASN A 16 38.82 10.76 3.20
CA ASN A 16 38.35 11.78 4.13
C ASN A 16 37.08 11.36 4.92
N VAL A 17 37.04 10.10 5.39
CA VAL A 17 35.94 9.56 6.18
C VAL A 17 36.46 9.04 7.51
N HIS A 18 35.59 8.98 8.51
CA HIS A 18 35.97 8.43 9.79
C HIS A 18 36.28 6.91 9.69
N ARG A 19 37.31 6.44 10.40
CA ARG A 19 37.74 5.02 10.39
C ARG A 19 36.60 4.05 10.67
N SER A 20 35.62 4.43 11.50
CA SER A 20 34.45 3.59 11.81
C SER A 20 33.54 3.32 10.61
N VAL A 21 33.57 4.18 9.58
CA VAL A 21 32.86 3.95 8.31
C VAL A 21 33.52 2.82 7.54
N ILE A 22 34.85 2.88 7.39
CA ILE A 22 35.63 1.84 6.71
C ILE A 22 35.49 0.49 7.40
N HIS A 23 35.57 0.47 8.74
CA HIS A 23 35.39 -0.75 9.53
C HIS A 23 33.99 -1.36 9.33
N ARG A 24 32.92 -0.55 9.39
CA ARG A 24 31.54 -1.01 9.16
C ARG A 24 31.34 -1.56 7.75
N LEU A 25 31.89 -0.87 6.75
CA LEU A 25 31.79 -1.29 5.35
C LEU A 25 32.56 -2.59 5.10
N TRP A 26 33.76 -2.73 5.67
CA TRP A 26 34.57 -3.94 5.58
C TRP A 26 33.86 -5.14 6.21
N ASN A 27 33.31 -4.99 7.42
CA ASN A 27 32.57 -6.07 8.07
C ASN A 27 31.29 -6.45 7.31
N HIS A 28 30.60 -5.46 6.72
CA HIS A 28 29.44 -5.73 5.87
C HIS A 28 29.84 -6.52 4.62
N TYR A 29 30.91 -6.12 3.96
CA TYR A 29 31.43 -6.77 2.76
C TYR A 29 31.90 -8.19 3.05
N GLN A 30 32.64 -8.42 4.14
CA GLN A 30 33.09 -9.77 4.51
C GLN A 30 31.92 -10.74 4.72
N ARG A 31 30.82 -10.24 5.31
CA ARG A 31 29.64 -11.05 5.62
C ARG A 31 28.76 -11.34 4.39
N ASP A 32 28.45 -10.31 3.60
CA ASP A 32 27.44 -10.40 2.55
C ASP A 32 28.06 -10.44 1.13
N GLN A 33 29.39 -10.36 1.01
CA GLN A 33 30.14 -10.18 -0.25
C GLN A 33 29.57 -9.05 -1.13
N ASN A 34 28.97 -8.06 -0.46
CA ASN A 34 28.21 -7.00 -1.08
C ASN A 34 28.55 -5.68 -0.38
N SER A 35 28.81 -4.66 -1.20
CA SER A 35 29.09 -3.28 -0.77
C SER A 35 27.87 -2.37 -0.92
N SER A 36 26.78 -2.84 -1.52
CA SER A 36 25.57 -2.06 -1.69
C SER A 36 24.82 -1.87 -0.37
N ARG A 37 24.27 -0.67 -0.18
CA ARG A 37 23.51 -0.33 1.01
C ARG A 37 22.31 -1.26 1.17
N ARG A 38 22.18 -1.90 2.34
CA ARG A 38 20.98 -2.68 2.68
C ARG A 38 19.72 -1.82 2.55
N ARG A 39 18.67 -2.35 1.93
CA ARG A 39 17.36 -1.68 1.92
C ARG A 39 16.88 -1.56 3.36
N GLY A 40 16.56 -0.34 3.78
CA GLY A 40 15.96 -0.11 5.08
C GLY A 40 14.56 -0.72 5.14
N SER A 41 14.20 -1.27 6.31
CA SER A 41 12.79 -1.54 6.61
C SER A 41 12.10 -0.20 6.85
N GLY A 42 11.11 0.13 6.01
CA GLY A 42 10.27 1.30 6.22
C GLY A 42 9.40 1.18 7.48
N ARG A 43 8.67 2.25 7.80
CA ARG A 43 7.68 2.23 8.90
C ARG A 43 6.62 1.16 8.63
N ARG A 44 6.27 0.39 9.67
CA ARG A 44 5.19 -0.61 9.59
C ARG A 44 3.87 0.06 9.18
N ARG A 45 3.13 -0.61 8.31
CA ARG A 45 1.82 -0.16 7.83
C ARG A 45 0.78 -0.31 8.94
N ILE A 46 -0.18 0.61 8.97
CA ILE A 46 -1.32 0.54 9.91
C ILE A 46 -2.34 -0.54 9.50
N THR A 47 -2.48 -0.82 8.20
CA THR A 47 -3.33 -1.90 7.68
C THR A 47 -2.52 -3.18 7.53
N THR A 48 -3.21 -4.31 7.68
CA THR A 48 -2.65 -5.65 7.43
C THR A 48 -3.02 -6.12 6.03
N THR A 49 -2.41 -7.21 5.57
CA THR A 49 -2.77 -7.83 4.28
C THR A 49 -4.23 -8.29 4.25
N ALA A 50 -4.78 -8.75 5.38
CA ALA A 50 -6.19 -9.15 5.49
C ALA A 50 -7.14 -7.95 5.32
N ASP A 51 -6.83 -6.82 5.97
CA ASP A 51 -7.57 -5.57 5.79
C ASP A 51 -7.56 -5.12 4.33
N ASP A 52 -6.38 -5.14 3.70
CA ASP A 52 -6.20 -4.71 2.32
C ASP A 52 -7.05 -5.60 1.38
N SER A 53 -7.05 -6.93 1.59
CA SER A 53 -7.91 -7.86 0.84
C SER A 53 -9.41 -7.60 1.04
N TYR A 54 -9.84 -7.36 2.29
CA TYR A 54 -11.23 -7.01 2.59
C TYR A 54 -11.65 -5.72 1.88
N LEU A 55 -10.81 -4.69 1.91
CA LEU A 55 -11.07 -3.42 1.23
C LEU A 55 -11.25 -3.61 -0.28
N LEU A 56 -10.37 -4.40 -0.92
CA LEU A 56 -10.47 -4.66 -2.36
C LEU A 56 -11.73 -5.45 -2.71
N GLN A 57 -12.10 -6.46 -1.90
CA GLN A 57 -13.32 -7.22 -2.11
C GLN A 57 -14.57 -6.35 -1.93
N CYS A 58 -14.65 -5.57 -0.84
CA CYS A 58 -15.76 -4.65 -0.59
C CYS A 58 -15.89 -3.60 -1.68
N ALA A 59 -14.79 -3.00 -2.14
CA ALA A 59 -14.82 -2.00 -3.20
C ALA A 59 -15.25 -2.59 -4.56
N ARG A 60 -14.90 -3.84 -4.85
CA ARG A 60 -15.35 -4.54 -6.07
C ARG A 60 -16.84 -4.88 -6.02
N HIS A 61 -17.32 -5.37 -4.88
CA HIS A 61 -18.72 -5.80 -4.72
C HIS A 61 -19.67 -4.62 -4.57
N ARG A 62 -19.29 -3.61 -3.77
CA ARG A 62 -20.10 -2.43 -3.47
C ARG A 62 -19.46 -1.17 -4.06
N ARG A 63 -19.51 -1.06 -5.39
CA ARG A 63 -18.86 0.00 -6.18
C ARG A 63 -19.30 1.43 -5.82
N THR A 64 -20.44 1.60 -5.14
CA THR A 64 -20.97 2.90 -4.71
C THR A 64 -20.42 3.37 -3.37
N LEU A 65 -19.73 2.51 -2.60
CA LEU A 65 -19.17 2.89 -1.31
C LEU A 65 -17.97 3.82 -1.48
N THR A 66 -18.00 4.89 -0.69
CA THR A 66 -16.90 5.86 -0.65
C THR A 66 -15.75 5.36 0.24
N ALA A 67 -14.54 5.83 -0.05
CA ALA A 67 -13.37 5.53 0.79
C ALA A 67 -13.54 5.95 2.26
N ARG A 68 -14.38 6.97 2.54
CA ARG A 68 -14.68 7.40 3.92
C ARG A 68 -15.58 6.39 4.65
N GLN A 69 -16.59 5.85 3.97
CA GLN A 69 -17.46 4.80 4.54
C GLN A 69 -16.66 3.53 4.81
N LEU A 70 -15.82 3.10 3.86
CA LEU A 70 -14.93 1.95 4.04
C LEU A 70 -13.95 2.15 5.20
N ALA A 71 -13.37 3.35 5.32
CA ALA A 71 -12.50 3.68 6.44
C ALA A 71 -13.21 3.60 7.79
N SER A 72 -14.43 4.12 7.89
CA SER A 72 -15.24 4.03 9.12
C SER A 72 -15.56 2.58 9.48
N GLN A 73 -16.00 1.77 8.51
CA GLN A 73 -16.34 0.37 8.74
C GLN A 73 -15.12 -0.44 9.21
N LEU A 74 -13.99 -0.28 8.51
CA LEU A 74 -12.76 -0.98 8.86
C LEU A 74 -12.19 -0.49 10.20
N SER A 75 -12.29 0.81 10.49
CA SER A 75 -11.82 1.37 11.76
C SER A 75 -12.58 0.81 12.96
N VAL A 76 -13.90 0.63 12.82
CA VAL A 76 -14.75 0.00 13.84
C VAL A 76 -14.42 -1.48 13.98
N ALA A 77 -14.34 -2.22 12.86
CA ALA A 77 -14.07 -3.65 12.88
C ALA A 77 -12.67 -4.00 13.42
N ALA A 78 -11.66 -3.20 13.08
CA ALA A 78 -10.27 -3.44 13.49
C ALA A 78 -9.90 -2.75 14.81
N GLY A 79 -10.79 -1.95 15.41
CA GLY A 79 -10.53 -1.22 16.65
C GLY A 79 -9.39 -0.20 16.58
N ARG A 80 -9.00 0.24 15.37
CA ARG A 80 -7.89 1.16 15.13
C ARG A 80 -8.32 2.30 14.22
N PRO A 81 -7.87 3.56 14.46
CA PRO A 81 -8.25 4.69 13.63
C PRO A 81 -7.60 4.59 12.25
N ILE A 82 -8.40 4.27 11.22
CA ILE A 82 -7.94 4.19 9.84
C ILE A 82 -8.47 5.40 9.07
N SER A 83 -7.56 6.19 8.49
CA SER A 83 -7.93 7.39 7.75
C SER A 83 -8.42 7.05 6.34
N ARG A 84 -9.27 7.93 5.80
CA ARG A 84 -9.73 7.89 4.40
C ARG A 84 -8.56 7.88 3.42
N GLN A 85 -7.48 8.63 3.70
CA GLN A 85 -6.29 8.63 2.84
C GLN A 85 -5.60 7.28 2.82
N THR A 86 -5.53 6.57 3.95
CA THR A 86 -4.96 5.22 4.00
C THR A 86 -5.76 4.26 3.12
N VAL A 87 -7.08 4.22 3.27
CA VAL A 87 -7.96 3.40 2.42
C VAL A 87 -7.80 3.75 0.94
N SER A 88 -7.77 5.05 0.61
CA SER A 88 -7.57 5.49 -0.79
C SER A 88 -6.26 4.98 -1.37
N ARG A 89 -5.15 5.03 -0.61
CA ARG A 89 -3.87 4.48 -1.06
C ARG A 89 -3.95 2.97 -1.29
N ARG A 90 -4.64 2.22 -0.42
CA ARG A 90 -4.84 0.77 -0.60
C ARG A 90 -5.64 0.41 -1.83
N LEU A 91 -6.73 1.14 -2.06
CA LEU A 91 -7.52 0.95 -3.27
C LEU A 91 -6.70 1.28 -4.52
N HIS A 92 -5.89 2.35 -4.49
CA HIS A 92 -5.00 2.70 -5.60
C HIS A 92 -3.90 1.64 -5.81
N GLU A 93 -3.27 1.14 -4.75
CA GLU A 93 -2.29 0.03 -4.82
C GLU A 93 -2.91 -1.22 -5.46
N GLY A 94 -4.19 -1.49 -5.20
CA GLY A 94 -4.95 -2.57 -5.84
C GLY A 94 -5.61 -2.22 -7.17
N GLY A 95 -5.25 -1.08 -7.79
CA GLY A 95 -5.76 -0.65 -9.10
C GLY A 95 -7.21 -0.15 -9.12
N LEU A 96 -7.84 0.00 -7.96
CA LEU A 96 -9.19 0.53 -7.80
C LEU A 96 -9.13 2.05 -7.60
N PHE A 97 -9.05 2.78 -8.70
CA PHE A 97 -9.19 4.25 -8.71
C PHE A 97 -10.15 4.65 -9.82
N ALA A 98 -11.18 5.44 -9.48
CA ALA A 98 -12.11 5.95 -10.48
C ALA A 98 -11.53 7.23 -11.10
N ARG A 99 -11.11 7.17 -12.37
CA ARG A 99 -10.75 8.38 -13.15
C ARG A 99 -11.97 9.03 -13.81
N ARG A 100 -13.03 8.25 -14.05
CA ARG A 100 -14.28 8.70 -14.66
C ARG A 100 -15.45 8.25 -13.80
N PRO A 101 -16.43 9.13 -13.51
CA PRO A 101 -17.69 8.69 -12.91
C PRO A 101 -18.34 7.65 -13.83
N VAL A 102 -18.91 6.60 -13.24
CA VAL A 102 -19.75 5.66 -14.00
C VAL A 102 -20.94 6.47 -14.51
N VAL A 103 -21.02 6.67 -15.82
CA VAL A 103 -22.20 7.21 -16.47
C VAL A 103 -23.26 6.12 -16.38
N VAL A 104 -24.07 6.16 -15.34
CA VAL A 104 -25.28 5.35 -15.28
C VAL A 104 -26.30 6.08 -16.15
N TRP A 105 -26.72 5.46 -17.25
CA TRP A 105 -27.82 5.98 -18.06
C TRP A 105 -29.00 6.19 -17.12
N ARG A 106 -29.56 7.41 -17.10
CA ARG A 106 -30.79 7.68 -16.36
C ARG A 106 -31.93 6.89 -17.00
N VAL A 107 -32.12 5.65 -16.56
CA VAL A 107 -33.32 4.89 -16.88
C VAL A 107 -34.50 5.65 -16.25
N ASN A 108 -35.45 6.04 -17.10
CA ASN A 108 -36.63 6.80 -16.68
C ASN A 108 -37.36 6.04 -15.56
N PRO A 109 -37.72 6.68 -14.43
CA PRO A 109 -38.40 6.03 -13.30
C PRO A 109 -39.66 5.23 -13.69
N ARG A 110 -40.30 5.62 -14.80
CA ARG A 110 -41.47 4.91 -15.37
C ARG A 110 -41.14 3.48 -15.84
N HIS A 111 -39.93 3.24 -16.34
CA HIS A 111 -39.50 1.90 -16.79
C HIS A 111 -39.19 0.96 -15.62
N ILE A 112 -38.68 1.48 -14.50
CA ILE A 112 -38.37 0.68 -13.31
C ILE A 112 -39.66 0.22 -12.63
N ARG A 113 -40.70 1.06 -12.57
CA ARG A 113 -42.02 0.69 -12.01
C ARG A 113 -42.67 -0.47 -12.77
N ARG A 114 -42.66 -0.42 -14.11
CA ARG A 114 -43.19 -1.52 -14.95
C ARG A 114 -42.50 -2.86 -14.73
N LEU A 115 -41.19 -2.85 -14.47
CA LEU A 115 -40.43 -4.07 -14.16
C LEU A 115 -40.78 -4.65 -12.78
N LEU A 116 -41.08 -3.79 -11.80
CA LEU A 116 -41.51 -4.22 -10.47
C LEU A 116 -42.96 -4.74 -10.47
N ASP A 117 -43.85 -4.12 -11.26
CA ASP A 117 -45.26 -4.52 -11.38
C ASP A 117 -45.44 -5.86 -12.15
N HIS A 118 -44.48 -6.26 -12.98
CA HIS A 118 -44.47 -7.56 -13.66
C HIS A 118 -44.03 -8.72 -12.74
N GLN A 119 -43.28 -8.45 -11.67
CA GLN A 119 -42.81 -9.48 -10.72
C GLN A 119 -43.87 -9.83 -9.66
N THR A 120 -44.90 -9.01 -9.49
CA THR A 120 -46.03 -9.25 -8.58
C THR A 120 -47.24 -9.89 -9.26
N ARG A 121 -47.13 -10.22 -10.56
CA ARG A 121 -48.16 -10.88 -11.38
C ARG A 121 -47.66 -12.20 -11.97
N ILE A 122 -47.11 -13.06 -11.15
CA ILE A 122 -46.95 -14.49 -11.46
C ILE A 122 -47.78 -15.23 -10.42
N PRO A 123 -48.84 -15.99 -10.81
CA PRO A 123 -49.67 -16.75 -9.89
C PRO A 123 -48.89 -17.89 -9.21
#